data_AF-A0A1G1IDX3-F1
#
_entry.id   AF-A0A1G1IDX3-F1
#
_cell.length_a   1.000
_cell.length_b   1.000
_cell.length_c   1.000
_cell.angle_alpha   90.00
_cell.angle_beta   90.00
_cell.angle_gamma   90.00
#
_symmetry.space_group_name_H-M   'P 1'
#
loop_
_entity.id
_entity.type
_entity.pdbx_description
1 polymer ?
#
loop_
_entity_poly.entity_id
_entity_poly.type
_entity_poly.pdbx_seq_one_letter_code
_entity_poly.pdbx_strand_id
1 'polypeptide(L)'
;MKALVAAHKRGVDVRVISDRERLKDPKQQVALETLRLAGIPVKVNRHENLMHLKQTVMDDEINTSGSMNQTGSGNRYNDERLDVFTDPVTSAKARDKFLAMWKDTERYQDWK
;
A
#
# COMPACT_ATOMS: atom_id res chain seq x y z
N MET A 1 -6.85 7.28 -3.67
CA MET A 1 -6.05 7.34 -4.92
C MET A 1 -5.61 8.75 -5.29
N LYS A 2 -6.52 9.76 -5.34
CA LYS A 2 -6.17 11.15 -5.69
C LYS A 2 -4.91 11.69 -4.98
N ALA A 3 -4.77 11.46 -3.67
CA ALA A 3 -3.61 11.90 -2.89
C ALA A 3 -2.27 11.28 -3.36
N LEU A 4 -2.25 9.98 -3.63
CA LEU A 4 -1.06 9.29 -4.16
C LEU A 4 -0.67 9.79 -5.55
N VAL A 5 -1.66 9.96 -6.44
CA VAL A 5 -1.45 10.54 -7.77
C VAL A 5 -0.91 11.97 -7.67
N ALA A 6 -1.47 12.79 -6.78
CA ALA A 6 -0.99 14.14 -6.55
C ALA A 6 0.45 14.16 -6.00
N ALA A 7 0.80 13.25 -5.09
CA ALA A 7 2.16 13.11 -4.58
C ALA A 7 3.14 12.75 -5.70
N HIS A 8 2.82 11.75 -6.51
CA HIS A 8 3.64 11.36 -7.65
C HIS A 8 3.84 12.51 -8.65
N LYS A 9 2.78 13.26 -8.96
CA LYS A 9 2.88 14.46 -9.82
C LYS A 9 3.76 15.58 -9.25
N ARG A 10 3.96 15.63 -7.93
CA ARG A 10 4.91 16.55 -7.28
C ARG A 10 6.35 16.01 -7.29
N GLY A 11 6.60 14.83 -7.85
CA GLY A 11 7.92 14.21 -7.92
C GLY A 11 8.24 13.23 -6.78
N VAL A 12 7.26 12.90 -5.92
CA VAL A 12 7.46 11.89 -4.87
C VAL A 12 7.54 10.49 -5.50
N ASP A 13 8.49 9.67 -5.05
CA ASP A 13 8.53 8.24 -5.39
C ASP A 13 7.40 7.51 -4.65
N VAL A 14 6.42 7.04 -5.41
CA VAL A 14 5.25 6.34 -4.87
C VAL A 14 5.25 4.91 -5.40
N ARG A 15 5.12 3.94 -4.50
CA ARG A 15 5.07 2.50 -4.80
C ARG A 15 3.94 1.86 -4.00
N VAL A 16 3.19 0.94 -4.62
CA VAL A 16 2.03 0.29 -3.95
C VAL A 16 2.08 -1.22 -4.11
N ILE A 17 1.87 -1.95 -3.02
CA ILE A 17 1.60 -3.39 -3.05
C ILE A 17 0.13 -3.61 -2.68
N SER A 18 -0.59 -4.42 -3.45
CA SER A 18 -1.95 -4.85 -3.14
C SER A 18 -2.03 -6.38 -3.04
N ASP A 19 -3.01 -6.87 -2.30
CA ASP A 19 -3.30 -8.30 -2.30
C ASP A 19 -4.04 -8.71 -3.61
N ARG A 20 -3.69 -9.88 -4.17
CA ARG A 20 -4.25 -10.41 -5.42
C ARG A 20 -5.73 -10.77 -5.29
N GLU A 21 -6.16 -11.28 -4.14
CA GLU A 21 -7.56 -11.66 -3.91
C GLU A 21 -8.44 -10.41 -3.87
N ARG A 22 -7.89 -9.28 -3.43
CA ARG A 22 -8.58 -7.97 -3.48
C ARG A 22 -8.83 -7.50 -4.91
N LEU A 23 -8.13 -8.01 -5.92
CA LEU A 23 -8.42 -7.70 -7.33
C LEU A 23 -9.77 -8.25 -7.79
N LYS A 24 -10.41 -9.16 -7.04
CA LYS A 24 -11.77 -9.62 -7.34
C LYS A 24 -12.83 -8.53 -7.12
N ASP A 25 -12.49 -7.48 -6.36
CA ASP A 25 -13.35 -6.31 -6.15
C ASP A 25 -13.13 -5.29 -7.31
N PRO A 26 -14.18 -4.98 -8.11
CA PRO A 26 -14.07 -3.99 -9.19
C PRO A 26 -13.60 -2.62 -8.71
N LYS A 27 -13.95 -2.21 -7.48
CA LYS A 27 -13.51 -0.92 -6.93
C LYS A 27 -12.00 -0.90 -6.69
N GLN A 28 -11.44 -2.03 -6.25
CA GLN A 28 -9.99 -2.17 -6.09
C GLN A 28 -9.30 -2.14 -7.45
N GLN A 29 -9.82 -2.83 -8.46
CA GLN A 29 -9.25 -2.80 -9.81
C GLN A 29 -9.20 -1.37 -10.37
N VAL A 30 -10.31 -0.62 -10.28
CA VAL A 30 -10.36 0.78 -10.72
C VAL A 30 -9.36 1.64 -9.96
N ALA A 31 -9.23 1.43 -8.64
CA ALA A 31 -8.29 2.17 -7.81
C ALA A 31 -6.83 1.93 -8.23
N LEU A 32 -6.44 0.67 -8.45
CA LEU A 32 -5.09 0.34 -8.88
C LEU A 32 -4.83 0.78 -10.33
N GLU A 33 -5.81 0.64 -11.23
CA GLU A 33 -5.69 1.11 -12.61
C GLU A 33 -5.48 2.63 -12.66
N THR A 34 -6.12 3.38 -11.77
CA THR A 34 -5.89 4.83 -11.62
C THR A 34 -4.45 5.15 -11.25
N LEU A 35 -3.83 4.35 -10.38
CA LEU A 35 -2.42 4.52 -10.00
C LEU A 35 -1.49 4.17 -11.16
N ARG A 36 -1.74 3.04 -11.82
CA ARG A 36 -0.96 2.58 -12.98
C ARG A 36 -0.98 3.60 -14.12
N LEU A 37 -2.16 4.12 -14.47
CA LEU A 37 -2.32 5.16 -15.50
C LEU A 37 -1.63 6.48 -15.12
N ALA A 38 -1.42 6.72 -13.83
CA ALA A 38 -0.65 7.87 -13.35
C ALA A 38 0.88 7.64 -13.33
N GLY A 39 1.37 6.46 -13.75
CA GLY A 39 2.78 6.11 -13.75
C GLY A 39 3.29 5.53 -12.41
N ILE A 40 2.39 5.26 -11.47
CA ILE A 40 2.77 4.70 -10.16
C ILE A 40 2.89 3.18 -10.29
N PRO A 41 4.07 2.59 -10.03
CA PRO A 41 4.25 1.14 -10.07
C PRO A 41 3.44 0.45 -8.96
N VAL A 42 2.79 -0.64 -9.36
CA VAL A 42 1.98 -1.47 -8.46
C VAL A 42 2.47 -2.92 -8.54
N LYS A 43 2.64 -3.56 -7.37
CA LYS A 43 2.89 -5.00 -7.27
C LYS A 43 1.73 -5.71 -6.58
N VAL A 44 1.58 -6.99 -6.89
CA VAL A 44 0.65 -7.90 -6.22
C VAL A 44 1.34 -9.18 -5.78
N ASN A 45 0.89 -9.78 -4.69
CA ASN A 45 1.37 -11.11 -4.28
C ASN A 45 0.96 -12.16 -5.31
N ARG A 46 1.83 -13.14 -5.55
CA ARG A 46 1.53 -14.32 -6.36
C ARG A 46 1.51 -15.63 -5.55
N HIS A 47 1.83 -15.56 -4.26
CA HIS A 47 1.71 -16.70 -3.35
C HIS A 47 0.26 -16.92 -2.88
N GLU A 48 -0.05 -18.14 -2.43
CA GLU A 48 -1.41 -18.55 -2.05
C GLU A 48 -1.99 -17.85 -0.81
N ASN A 49 -1.12 -17.35 0.07
CA ASN A 49 -1.54 -16.64 1.28
C ASN A 49 -1.86 -15.16 1.02
N LEU A 50 -2.39 -14.47 2.03
CA LEU A 50 -2.74 -13.04 1.95
C LEU A 50 -1.53 -12.11 2.14
N MET A 51 -1.47 -11.03 1.37
CA MET A 51 -0.74 -9.81 1.73
C MET A 51 -1.65 -8.97 2.63
N HIS A 52 -1.64 -9.27 3.94
CA HIS A 52 -2.63 -8.74 4.89
C HIS A 52 -2.20 -7.47 5.63
N LEU A 53 -1.08 -6.86 5.25
CA LEU A 53 -0.59 -5.63 5.88
C LEU A 53 -1.40 -4.44 5.36
N LYS A 54 -1.77 -3.55 6.28
CA LYS A 54 -2.38 -2.26 5.96
C LYS A 54 -1.49 -1.18 6.56
N GLN A 55 -0.46 -0.84 5.80
CA GLN A 55 0.54 0.11 6.23
C GLN A 55 0.85 1.14 5.15
N THR A 56 1.39 2.27 5.57
CA THR A 56 2.00 3.26 4.67
C THR A 56 3.25 3.78 5.35
N VAL A 57 4.33 3.98 4.59
CA VAL A 57 5.57 4.57 5.09
C VAL A 57 5.90 5.78 4.21
N MET A 58 6.23 6.90 4.83
CA MET A 58 6.48 8.18 4.19
C MET A 58 7.80 8.73 4.71
N ASP A 59 8.72 8.98 3.77
CA ASP A 59 10.02 9.65 3.98
C ASP A 59 10.88 9.05 5.10
N ASP A 60 10.66 7.79 5.45
CA ASP A 60 11.31 7.06 6.57
C ASP A 60 11.09 7.67 7.96
N GLU A 61 10.24 8.69 8.06
CA GLU A 61 9.92 9.42 9.28
C GLU A 61 8.57 9.01 9.84
N ILE A 62 7.58 8.83 8.97
CA ILE A 62 6.20 8.53 9.36
C ILE A 62 5.82 7.16 8.82
N ASN A 63 5.27 6.33 9.69
CA ASN A 63 4.55 5.14 9.24
C ASN A 63 3.17 5.04 9.87
N THR A 64 2.27 4.39 9.15
CA THR A 64 0.96 4.03 9.65
C THR A 64 0.79 2.52 9.61
N SER A 65 0.07 1.98 10.58
CA SER A 65 -0.29 0.56 10.65
C SER A 65 -1.57 0.39 11.46
N GLY A 66 -2.19 -0.78 11.37
CA GLY A 66 -3.37 -1.11 12.15
C GLY A 66 -4.26 -2.13 11.46
N SER A 67 -5.51 -2.22 11.91
CA SER A 67 -6.52 -3.12 11.33
C SER A 67 -7.20 -2.50 10.11
N MET A 68 -7.16 -1.17 9.99
CA MET A 68 -7.91 -0.39 9.02
C MET A 68 -7.45 -0.63 7.58
N ASN A 69 -8.35 -1.14 6.73
CA ASN A 69 -8.18 -1.05 5.29
C ASN A 69 -8.43 0.40 4.81
N GLN A 70 -7.69 0.86 3.79
CA GLN A 70 -7.84 2.19 3.18
C GLN A 70 -9.09 2.29 2.27
N THR A 71 -10.27 1.99 2.84
CA THR A 71 -11.57 1.96 2.17
C THR A 71 -12.57 2.87 2.87
N GLY A 72 -13.66 3.21 2.17
CA GLY A 72 -14.74 4.00 2.76
C GLY A 72 -15.42 3.32 3.96
N SER A 73 -15.46 1.98 4.00
CA SER A 73 -16.04 1.24 5.13
C SER A 73 -15.12 1.20 6.35
N GLY A 74 -13.82 0.97 6.14
CA GLY A 74 -12.83 1.03 7.21
C GLY A 74 -12.78 2.39 7.91
N ASN A 75 -13.13 3.46 7.19
CA ASN A 75 -13.13 4.82 7.73
C ASN A 75 -14.46 5.26 8.38
N ARG A 76 -15.58 4.60 8.09
CA ARG A 76 -16.92 5.13 8.47
C ARG A 76 -17.83 4.16 9.21
N TYR A 77 -17.62 2.86 9.03
CA TYR A 77 -18.61 1.87 9.47
C TYR A 77 -18.00 0.77 10.34
N ASN A 78 -16.73 0.42 10.10
CA ASN A 78 -16.05 -0.61 10.89
C ASN A 78 -15.38 0.02 12.10
N ASP A 79 -15.37 -0.72 13.22
CA ASP A 79 -14.48 -0.43 14.35
C ASP A 79 -13.06 -0.86 13.98
N GLU A 80 -12.25 0.09 13.57
CA GLU A 80 -10.89 -0.12 13.08
C GLU A 80 -9.91 0.77 13.83
N ARG A 81 -8.65 0.36 13.85
CA ARG A 81 -7.55 1.17 14.36
C ARG A 81 -6.60 1.54 13.25
N LEU A 82 -6.18 2.81 13.24
CA LEU A 82 -5.07 3.33 12.46
C LEU A 82 -4.12 4.05 13.43
N ASP A 83 -2.96 3.46 13.64
CA ASP A 83 -1.88 4.06 14.41
C ASP A 83 -0.96 4.85 13.49
N VAL A 84 -0.52 6.01 13.98
CA VAL A 84 0.48 6.85 13.31
C VAL A 84 1.71 6.89 14.20
N PHE A 85 2.84 6.51 13.62
CA PHE A 85 4.12 6.46 14.30
C PHE A 85 5.07 7.47 13.65
N THR A 86 5.72 8.27 14.47
CA THR A 86 6.72 9.28 14.08
C THR A 86 8.10 8.96 14.66
N ASP A 87 8.25 7.80 15.29
CA ASP A 87 9.54 7.30 15.77
C ASP A 87 10.39 6.78 14.59
N PRO A 88 11.61 7.30 14.37
CA PRO A 88 12.45 6.92 13.24
C PRO A 88 12.81 5.43 13.23
N VAL A 89 13.00 4.81 14.40
CA VAL A 89 13.40 3.39 14.48
C VAL A 89 12.26 2.49 14.00
N THR A 90 11.03 2.80 14.40
CA THR A 90 9.84 2.07 13.99
C THR A 90 9.53 2.30 12.50
N SER A 91 9.66 3.55 12.04
CA SER A 91 9.46 3.91 10.63
C SER A 91 10.49 3.24 9.70
N ALA A 92 11.76 3.17 10.11
CA ALA A 92 12.78 2.41 9.38
C ALA A 92 12.44 0.92 9.27
N LYS A 93 11.97 0.28 10.35
CA LYS A 93 11.55 -1.14 10.31
C LYS A 93 10.35 -1.37 9.39
N ALA A 94 9.37 -0.45 9.39
CA ALA A 94 8.22 -0.52 8.50
C ALA A 94 8.65 -0.37 7.03
N ARG A 95 9.55 0.60 6.74
CA ARG A 95 10.19 0.75 5.42
C ARG A 95 10.87 -0.54 4.99
N ASP A 96 11.72 -1.12 5.85
CA ASP A 96 12.49 -2.31 5.53
C ASP A 96 11.58 -3.50 5.21
N LYS A 97 10.48 -3.64 5.96
CA LYS A 97 9.46 -4.65 5.65
C LYS A 97 8.83 -4.42 4.28
N PHE A 98 8.47 -3.18 3.94
CA PHE A 98 7.94 -2.85 2.61
C PHE A 98 8.95 -3.15 1.52
N LEU A 99 10.20 -2.70 1.67
CA LEU A 99 11.26 -2.91 0.69
C LEU A 99 11.63 -4.38 0.50
N ALA A 100 11.60 -5.19 1.56
CA ALA A 100 11.79 -6.62 1.47
C ALA A 100 10.72 -7.26 0.57
N MET A 101 9.44 -6.92 0.78
CA MET A 101 8.35 -7.39 -0.09
C MET A 101 8.46 -6.83 -1.51
N TRP A 102 8.86 -5.56 -1.66
CA TRP A 102 9.01 -4.92 -2.96
C TRP A 102 10.11 -5.56 -3.81
N LYS A 103 11.21 -5.99 -3.20
CA LYS A 103 12.35 -6.65 -3.87
C LYS A 103 12.13 -8.16 -4.08
N ASP A 104 11.18 -8.75 -3.38
CA ASP A 104 10.88 -10.18 -3.45
C ASP A 104 10.11 -10.52 -4.74
N THR A 105 10.86 -10.88 -5.77
CA THR A 105 10.33 -11.32 -7.07
C THR A 105 9.84 -12.77 -7.06
N GLU A 106 10.05 -13.51 -5.97
CA GLU A 106 9.54 -14.86 -5.82
C GLU A 106 8.08 -14.86 -5.37
N ARG A 107 7.73 -13.91 -4.50
CA ARG A 107 6.41 -13.81 -3.85
C ARG A 107 5.53 -12.71 -4.44
N TYR A 108 6.11 -11.74 -5.13
CA TYR A 108 5.39 -10.61 -5.72
C TYR A 108 5.77 -10.41 -7.19
N GLN A 109 4.82 -9.86 -7.95
CA GLN A 109 4.99 -9.52 -9.37
C GLN A 109 4.39 -8.15 -9.66
N ASP A 110 4.88 -7.51 -10.72
CA ASP A 110 4.28 -6.28 -11.22
C ASP A 110 2.85 -6.54 -11.68
N TRP A 111 1.98 -5.58 -11.40
CA TRP A 111 0.57 -5.64 -11.78
C TRP A 111 0.32 -4.82 -13.04
N LYS A 112 0.23 -5.54 -14.17
CA LYS A 112 0.10 -5.04 -15.54
C LYS A 112 1.29 -4.20 -16.02
#